data_AF-H8H1V8-F1
#
_entry.id   AF-H8H1V8-F1
#
_cell.length_a   1.000
_cell.length_b   1.000
_cell.length_c   1.000
_cell.angle_alpha   90.00
_cell.angle_beta   90.00
_cell.angle_gamma   90.00
#
_symmetry.space_group_name_H-M   'P 1'
#
loop_
_entity.id
_entity.type
_entity.pdbx_description
1 polymer ?
#
loop_
_entity_poly.entity_id
_entity_poly.type
_entity_poly.pdbx_seq_one_letter_code
_entity_poly.pdbx_strand_id
1 'polypeptide(L)'
;MTEPTPRLAAPHREVGGLALLLQELYAGGARLLIEVQRQWPEALTWVEDGYLRAVYGALGAVITPGPRGLAFLDLPPHAGLSAQGATAQAALRLTVLEILRRGYRIEFVSGRYLRVLDPQGKEHLLVIRVAQGPPKAATVANLIRAHRKTFQRTRGRLILVVRHPELYRYQMTRQPLLEVWGLELPGVQ
;
A
#
# COMPACT_ATOMS: atom_id res chain seq x y z
N MET A 1 -4.50 -47.54 -28.28
CA MET A 1 -3.53 -47.36 -27.17
C MET A 1 -3.58 -45.89 -26.79
N THR A 2 -4.32 -45.56 -25.74
CA THR A 2 -4.43 -44.20 -25.20
C THR A 2 -3.26 -43.95 -24.25
N GLU A 3 -2.38 -43.02 -24.61
CA GLU A 3 -1.35 -42.54 -23.70
C GLU A 3 -1.98 -41.82 -22.50
N PRO A 4 -1.41 -41.98 -21.29
CA PRO A 4 -2.00 -41.43 -20.07
C PRO A 4 -1.79 -39.92 -20.03
N THR A 5 -2.88 -39.20 -19.76
CA THR A 5 -2.87 -37.79 -19.35
C THR A 5 -1.82 -37.56 -18.25
N PRO A 6 -0.91 -36.58 -18.38
CA PRO A 6 -0.02 -36.25 -17.28
C PRO A 6 -0.88 -35.71 -16.14
N ARG A 7 -0.93 -36.48 -15.05
CA ARG A 7 -1.52 -36.06 -13.78
C ARG A 7 -0.80 -34.79 -13.33
N LEU A 8 -1.54 -33.70 -13.16
CA LEU A 8 -1.13 -32.54 -12.39
C LEU A 8 -0.76 -33.01 -10.97
N ALA A 9 0.49 -33.35 -10.77
CA ALA A 9 1.08 -33.53 -9.46
C ALA A 9 1.79 -32.21 -9.11
N ALA A 10 1.01 -31.21 -8.72
CA ALA A 10 1.49 -30.10 -7.90
C ALA A 10 0.80 -30.23 -6.54
N PRO A 11 1.57 -30.23 -5.44
CA PRO A 11 1.15 -30.76 -4.14
C PRO A 11 0.06 -29.88 -3.53
N HIS A 12 -0.90 -30.49 -2.82
CA HIS A 12 -2.04 -29.83 -2.16
C HIS A 12 -1.70 -28.61 -1.28
N ARG A 13 -0.42 -28.38 -0.93
CA ARG A 13 0.06 -27.19 -0.21
C ARG A 13 0.20 -25.94 -1.09
N GLU A 14 0.61 -26.08 -2.35
CA GLU A 14 0.80 -24.95 -3.28
C GLU A 14 -0.53 -24.28 -3.65
N VAL A 15 -1.58 -25.09 -3.81
CA VAL A 15 -2.95 -24.59 -4.08
C VAL A 15 -3.53 -23.86 -2.86
N GLY A 16 -3.25 -24.35 -1.65
CA GLY A 16 -3.70 -23.70 -0.41
C GLY A 16 -3.04 -22.35 -0.16
N GLY A 17 -1.72 -22.25 -0.42
CA GLY A 17 -0.98 -21.00 -0.31
C GLY A 17 -1.43 -19.94 -1.32
N LEU A 18 -1.60 -20.35 -2.58
CA LEU A 18 -2.09 -19.47 -3.64
C LEU A 18 -3.52 -18.98 -3.37
N ALA A 19 -4.43 -19.88 -2.99
CA ALA A 19 -5.82 -19.52 -2.69
C ALA A 19 -5.90 -18.49 -1.55
N LEU A 20 -5.15 -18.70 -0.47
CA LEU A 20 -5.06 -17.76 0.64
C LEU A 20 -4.53 -16.41 0.18
N LEU A 21 -3.42 -16.39 -0.56
CA LEU A 21 -2.84 -15.15 -1.07
C LEU A 21 -3.81 -14.39 -1.99
N LEU A 22 -4.53 -15.08 -2.89
CA LEU A 22 -5.51 -14.47 -3.76
C LEU A 22 -6.67 -13.85 -2.97
N GLN A 23 -7.18 -14.56 -1.96
CA GLN A 23 -8.21 -14.03 -1.05
C GLN A 23 -7.70 -12.82 -0.27
N GLU A 24 -6.47 -12.85 0.23
CA GLU A 24 -5.84 -11.73 0.91
C GLU A 24 -5.63 -10.53 -0.02
N LEU A 25 -5.21 -10.74 -1.26
CA LEU A 25 -5.03 -9.67 -2.24
C LEU A 25 -6.37 -9.05 -2.67
N TYR A 26 -7.44 -9.84 -2.67
CA TYR A 26 -8.78 -9.34 -2.93
C TYR A 26 -9.33 -8.55 -1.72
N ALA A 27 -9.22 -9.09 -0.51
CA ALA A 27 -9.75 -8.48 0.72
C ALA A 27 -8.90 -7.30 1.24
N GLY A 28 -7.58 -7.39 1.09
CA GLY A 28 -6.59 -6.45 1.64
C GLY A 28 -5.85 -5.61 0.60
N GLY A 29 -6.14 -5.79 -0.69
CA GLY A 29 -5.57 -5.00 -1.79
C GLY A 29 -4.19 -5.47 -2.25
N ALA A 30 -3.46 -4.59 -2.95
CA ALA A 30 -2.18 -4.91 -3.60
C ALA A 30 -0.98 -5.00 -2.63
N ARG A 31 -0.03 -5.93 -2.84
CA ARG A 31 1.19 -6.15 -2.01
C ARG A 31 2.48 -5.95 -2.82
N LEU A 32 3.60 -5.60 -2.18
CA LEU A 32 4.89 -5.57 -2.88
C LEU A 32 5.38 -6.99 -3.17
N LEU A 33 6.03 -7.19 -4.31
CA LEU A 33 6.58 -8.48 -4.72
C LEU A 33 7.56 -9.05 -3.71
N ILE A 34 8.42 -8.20 -3.19
CA ILE A 34 9.40 -8.59 -2.17
C ILE A 34 8.75 -9.09 -0.87
N GLU A 35 7.56 -8.58 -0.50
CA GLU A 35 6.83 -9.08 0.68
C GLU A 35 6.29 -10.47 0.43
N VAL A 36 5.68 -10.66 -0.75
CA VAL A 36 5.06 -11.93 -1.10
C VAL A 36 6.11 -13.01 -1.29
N GLN A 37 7.23 -12.71 -1.95
CA GLN A 37 8.34 -13.68 -2.14
C GLN A 37 8.97 -14.16 -0.83
N ARG A 38 8.99 -13.31 0.20
CA ARG A 38 9.52 -13.70 1.52
C ARG A 38 8.64 -14.72 2.22
N GLN A 39 7.33 -14.62 2.03
CA GLN A 39 6.35 -15.50 2.65
C GLN A 39 6.04 -16.73 1.77
N TRP A 40 6.10 -16.55 0.45
CA TRP A 40 5.86 -17.58 -0.58
C TRP A 40 6.94 -17.48 -1.67
N PRO A 41 8.04 -18.24 -1.55
CA PRO A 41 9.14 -18.23 -2.52
C PRO A 41 8.71 -18.52 -3.97
N GLU A 42 7.65 -19.30 -4.15
CA GLU A 42 7.03 -19.67 -5.43
C GLU A 42 6.22 -18.53 -6.10
N ALA A 43 6.13 -17.36 -5.48
CA ALA A 43 5.33 -16.24 -6.00
C ALA A 43 5.70 -15.81 -7.43
N LEU A 44 6.96 -15.97 -7.84
CA LEU A 44 7.38 -15.71 -9.22
C LEU A 44 6.75 -16.68 -10.20
N THR A 45 6.71 -17.97 -9.86
CA THR A 45 6.04 -19.00 -10.67
C THR A 45 4.55 -18.69 -10.81
N TRP A 46 3.88 -18.23 -9.74
CA TRP A 46 2.48 -17.80 -9.84
C TRP A 46 2.25 -16.55 -10.69
N VAL A 47 3.25 -15.67 -10.81
CA VAL A 47 3.23 -14.54 -11.75
C VAL A 47 3.40 -15.04 -13.19
N GLU A 48 4.35 -15.95 -13.43
CA GLU A 48 4.59 -16.57 -14.75
C GLU A 48 3.37 -17.36 -15.23
N ASP A 49 2.74 -18.11 -14.33
CA ASP A 49 1.51 -18.87 -14.59
C ASP A 49 0.27 -17.99 -14.74
N GLY A 50 0.36 -16.68 -14.49
CA GLY A 50 -0.73 -15.72 -14.68
C GLY A 50 -1.79 -15.71 -13.57
N TYR A 51 -1.55 -16.39 -12.44
CA TYR A 51 -2.40 -16.29 -11.25
C TYR A 51 -2.20 -14.97 -10.51
N LEU A 52 -0.96 -14.48 -10.47
CA LEU A 52 -0.61 -13.16 -10.00
C LEU A 52 -0.18 -12.29 -11.19
N ARG A 53 -0.28 -10.98 -11.02
CA ARG A 53 0.21 -9.99 -11.99
C ARG A 53 1.06 -8.96 -11.26
N ALA A 54 2.31 -8.84 -11.66
CA ALA A 54 3.21 -7.78 -11.21
C ALA A 54 2.91 -6.48 -11.95
N VAL A 55 2.77 -5.39 -11.20
CA VAL A 55 2.50 -4.05 -11.71
C VAL A 55 3.53 -3.10 -11.14
N TYR A 56 4.25 -2.40 -12.02
CA TYR A 56 5.38 -1.57 -11.62
C TYR A 56 4.94 -0.12 -11.40
N GLY A 57 5.31 0.44 -10.26
CA GLY A 57 4.99 1.81 -9.89
C GLY A 57 6.08 2.47 -9.04
N ALA A 58 5.73 3.56 -8.38
CA ALA A 58 6.68 4.36 -7.60
C ALA A 58 7.20 3.65 -6.33
N LEU A 59 6.62 2.51 -5.91
CA LEU A 59 7.14 1.65 -4.84
C LEU A 59 7.93 0.43 -5.36
N GLY A 60 8.06 0.27 -6.67
CA GLY A 60 8.59 -0.94 -7.30
C GLY A 60 7.47 -1.88 -7.79
N ALA A 61 7.76 -3.18 -7.81
CA ALA A 61 6.82 -4.21 -8.26
C ALA A 61 5.76 -4.49 -7.18
N VAL A 62 4.49 -4.27 -7.54
CA VAL A 62 3.31 -4.56 -6.71
C VAL A 62 2.51 -5.67 -7.37
N ILE A 63 2.19 -6.75 -6.67
CA ILE A 63 1.30 -7.79 -7.18
C ILE A 63 -0.16 -7.50 -6.89
N THR A 64 -0.96 -7.88 -7.86
CA THR A 64 -2.42 -7.96 -7.84
C THR A 64 -2.84 -9.33 -8.38
N PRO A 65 -4.09 -9.77 -8.18
CA PRO A 65 -4.60 -10.94 -8.87
C PRO A 65 -4.44 -10.79 -10.39
N GLY A 66 -3.89 -11.82 -11.04
CA GLY A 66 -3.80 -11.95 -12.49
C GLY A 66 -5.09 -12.54 -13.08
N PRO A 67 -5.21 -12.64 -14.41
CA PRO A 67 -6.42 -13.13 -15.05
C PRO A 67 -6.85 -14.53 -14.57
N ARG A 68 -5.91 -15.46 -14.40
CA ARG A 68 -6.21 -16.80 -13.87
C ARG A 68 -6.54 -16.78 -12.39
N GLY A 69 -5.93 -15.88 -11.61
CA GLY A 69 -6.24 -15.70 -10.19
C GLY A 69 -7.62 -15.09 -9.97
N LEU A 70 -8.05 -14.15 -10.83
CA LEU A 70 -9.41 -13.62 -10.82
C LEU A 70 -10.43 -14.71 -11.18
N ALA A 71 -10.14 -15.51 -12.20
CA ALA A 71 -10.98 -16.66 -12.54
C ALA A 71 -11.05 -17.69 -11.39
N PHE A 72 -9.94 -17.93 -10.68
CA PHE A 72 -9.91 -18.80 -9.50
C PHE A 72 -10.77 -18.28 -8.34
N LEU A 73 -10.97 -16.97 -8.24
CA LEU A 73 -11.82 -16.32 -7.23
C LEU A 73 -13.27 -16.07 -7.71
N ASP A 74 -13.65 -16.58 -8.89
CA ASP A 74 -14.95 -16.29 -9.54
C ASP A 74 -15.22 -14.78 -9.75
N LEU A 75 -14.16 -14.01 -10.06
CA LEU A 75 -14.22 -12.57 -10.30
C LEU A 75 -14.10 -12.22 -11.79
N PRO A 76 -14.71 -11.11 -12.25
CA PRO A 76 -14.64 -10.72 -13.65
C PRO A 76 -13.21 -10.30 -14.06
N PRO A 77 -12.79 -10.55 -15.32
CA PRO A 77 -11.41 -10.31 -15.79
C PRO A 77 -10.94 -8.84 -15.70
N HIS A 78 -11.88 -7.89 -15.70
CA HIS A 78 -11.61 -6.45 -15.65
C HIS A 78 -11.59 -5.87 -14.23
N ALA A 79 -11.72 -6.70 -13.18
CA ALA A 79 -11.62 -6.27 -11.79
C ALA A 79 -10.20 -5.88 -11.35
N GLY A 80 -9.20 -6.04 -12.22
CA GLY A 80 -7.80 -5.74 -11.92
C GLY A 80 -7.52 -4.25 -11.74
N LEU A 81 -6.68 -3.91 -10.77
CA LEU A 81 -6.25 -2.52 -10.51
C LEU A 81 -5.29 -2.00 -11.58
N SER A 82 -5.30 -0.69 -11.83
CA SER A 82 -4.24 -0.01 -12.58
C SER A 82 -2.93 0.05 -11.76
N ALA A 83 -1.81 0.36 -12.40
CA ALA A 83 -0.52 0.55 -11.71
C ALA A 83 -0.58 1.61 -10.61
N GLN A 84 -1.25 2.72 -10.90
CA GLN A 84 -1.47 3.79 -9.94
C GLN A 84 -2.36 3.32 -8.77
N GLY A 85 -3.45 2.60 -9.08
CA GLY A 85 -4.35 2.06 -8.06
C GLY A 85 -3.69 1.04 -7.14
N ALA A 86 -2.95 0.09 -7.71
CA ALA A 86 -2.18 -0.91 -6.96
C ALA A 86 -1.11 -0.24 -6.09
N THR A 87 -0.37 0.72 -6.64
CA THR A 87 0.63 1.49 -5.89
C THR A 87 0.01 2.25 -4.71
N ALA A 88 -1.14 2.91 -4.92
CA ALA A 88 -1.84 3.65 -3.87
C ALA A 88 -2.35 2.73 -2.76
N GLN A 89 -2.90 1.56 -3.10
CA GLN A 89 -3.35 0.58 -2.11
C GLN A 89 -2.19 -0.01 -1.31
N ALA A 90 -1.08 -0.37 -1.96
CA ALA A 90 0.11 -0.86 -1.27
C ALA A 90 0.67 0.22 -0.31
N ALA A 91 0.74 1.47 -0.76
CA ALA A 91 1.15 2.60 0.06
C ALA A 91 0.25 2.79 1.29
N LEU A 92 -1.07 2.70 1.09
CA LEU A 92 -2.05 2.80 2.17
C LEU A 92 -1.86 1.69 3.19
N ARG A 93 -1.74 0.43 2.76
CA ARG A 93 -1.51 -0.68 3.69
C ARG A 93 -0.24 -0.48 4.51
N LEU A 94 0.88 -0.20 3.84
CA LEU A 94 2.16 0.03 4.52
C LEU A 94 2.07 1.20 5.51
N THR A 95 1.37 2.26 5.14
CA THR A 95 1.14 3.41 6.04
C THR A 95 0.27 3.03 7.24
N VAL A 96 -0.80 2.24 7.04
CA VAL A 96 -1.67 1.76 8.12
C VAL A 96 -0.87 0.90 9.11
N LEU A 97 -0.03 -0.01 8.62
CA LEU A 97 0.85 -0.82 9.47
C LEU A 97 1.79 0.08 10.29
N GLU A 98 2.36 1.11 9.67
CA GLU A 98 3.25 2.04 10.36
C GLU A 98 2.54 2.90 11.41
N ILE A 99 1.33 3.38 11.13
CA ILE A 99 0.47 4.09 12.08
C ILE A 99 0.23 3.22 13.32
N LEU A 100 -0.22 1.97 13.09
CA LEU A 100 -0.50 1.02 14.17
C LEU A 100 0.76 0.69 14.98
N ARG A 101 1.90 0.48 14.31
CA ARG A 101 3.19 0.23 14.97
C ARG A 101 3.64 1.38 15.87
N ARG A 102 3.34 2.62 15.47
CA ARG A 102 3.62 3.83 16.28
C ARG A 102 2.60 4.07 17.40
N GLY A 103 1.61 3.18 17.57
CA GLY A 103 0.56 3.29 18.60
C GLY A 103 -0.54 4.28 18.26
N TYR A 104 -0.61 4.76 17.02
CA TYR A 104 -1.70 5.62 16.58
C TYR A 104 -2.96 4.79 16.29
N ARG A 105 -4.13 5.38 16.50
CA ARG A 105 -5.42 4.78 16.13
C ARG A 105 -5.98 5.47 14.88
N ILE A 106 -6.63 4.72 14.00
CA ILE A 106 -7.30 5.27 12.82
C ILE A 106 -8.74 5.57 13.19
N GLU A 107 -9.15 6.84 13.08
CA GLU A 107 -10.53 7.28 13.32
C GLU A 107 -11.35 7.29 12.03
N PHE A 108 -10.70 7.63 10.91
CA PHE A 108 -11.39 7.77 9.64
C PHE A 108 -10.44 7.58 8.47
N VAL A 109 -10.92 6.86 7.45
CA VAL A 109 -10.24 6.63 6.18
C VAL A 109 -11.02 7.35 5.09
N SER A 110 -10.41 8.35 4.46
CA SER A 110 -10.93 8.98 3.24
C SER A 110 -10.04 8.62 2.06
N GLY A 111 -10.60 8.71 0.84
CA GLY A 111 -9.82 8.53 -0.39
C GLY A 111 -8.68 9.53 -0.60
N ARG A 112 -8.56 10.58 0.24
CA ARG A 112 -7.51 11.61 0.14
C ARG A 112 -6.59 11.71 1.35
N TYR A 113 -7.06 11.32 2.52
CA TYR A 113 -6.33 11.44 3.79
C TYR A 113 -6.92 10.51 4.85
N LEU A 114 -6.15 10.24 5.90
CA LEU A 114 -6.58 9.54 7.10
C LEU A 114 -6.67 10.52 8.27
N ARG A 115 -7.63 10.34 9.17
CA ARG A 115 -7.62 10.97 10.50
C ARG A 115 -7.13 9.93 11.49
N VAL A 116 -6.10 10.29 12.25
CA VAL A 116 -5.48 9.41 13.22
C VAL A 116 -5.38 10.10 14.58
N LEU A 117 -5.51 9.33 15.66
CA LEU A 117 -5.22 9.79 17.01
C LEU A 117 -3.86 9.27 17.44
N ASP A 118 -3.01 10.14 17.98
CA ASP A 118 -1.78 9.72 18.64
C ASP A 118 -2.09 9.04 20.00
N PRO A 119 -1.09 8.44 20.68
CA PRO A 119 -1.28 7.84 21.99
C PRO A 119 -1.78 8.80 23.09
N GLN A 120 -1.68 10.11 22.87
CA GLN A 120 -2.17 11.15 23.79
C GLN A 120 -3.62 11.58 23.46
N GLY A 121 -4.26 10.95 22.47
CA GLY A 121 -5.63 11.27 22.03
C GLY A 121 -5.70 12.49 21.11
N LYS A 122 -4.57 12.92 20.55
CA LYS A 122 -4.47 14.10 19.70
C LYS A 122 -4.78 13.74 18.25
N GLU A 123 -5.64 14.51 17.60
CA GLU A 123 -5.99 14.25 16.18
C GLU A 123 -4.98 14.84 15.21
N HIS A 124 -4.50 14.01 14.29
CA HIS A 124 -3.65 14.36 13.16
C HIS A 124 -4.33 14.02 11.84
N LEU A 125 -3.93 14.72 10.79
CA LEU A 125 -4.32 14.40 9.42
C LEU A 125 -3.13 13.81 8.70
N LEU A 126 -3.30 12.61 8.16
CA LEU A 126 -2.25 11.91 7.46
C LEU A 126 -2.57 11.83 5.97
N VAL A 127 -1.62 12.25 5.13
CA VAL A 127 -1.75 12.24 3.68
C VAL A 127 -0.66 11.37 3.10
N ILE A 128 -1.06 10.36 2.34
CA ILE A 128 -0.14 9.46 1.63
C ILE A 128 0.10 10.03 0.25
N ARG A 129 1.37 10.22 -0.11
CA ARG A 129 1.77 10.67 -1.44
C ARG A 129 2.86 9.78 -1.99
N VAL A 130 2.44 8.92 -2.90
CA VAL A 130 3.32 8.04 -3.66
C VAL A 130 3.22 8.44 -5.12
N ALA A 131 3.94 9.50 -5.46
CA ALA A 131 4.06 10.05 -6.81
C ALA A 131 5.54 10.23 -7.14
N GLN A 132 5.86 10.39 -8.43
CA GLN A 132 7.20 10.80 -8.81
C GLN A 132 7.42 12.27 -8.45
N GLY A 133 8.32 12.51 -7.51
CA GLY A 133 8.72 13.84 -7.06
C GLY A 133 7.93 14.38 -5.85
N PRO A 134 8.52 15.34 -5.12
CA PRO A 134 7.86 15.96 -3.98
C PRO A 134 6.69 16.85 -4.44
N PRO A 135 5.53 16.86 -3.74
CA PRO A 135 4.49 17.82 -3.97
C PRO A 135 5.05 19.23 -3.75
N LYS A 136 4.62 20.15 -4.61
CA LYS A 136 4.98 21.57 -4.49
C LYS A 136 4.63 22.09 -3.08
N ALA A 137 5.50 22.93 -2.50
CA ALA A 137 5.29 23.50 -1.16
C ALA A 137 3.93 24.19 -1.00
N ALA A 138 3.41 24.80 -2.08
CA ALA A 138 2.06 25.38 -2.13
C ALA A 138 0.95 24.36 -1.85
N THR A 139 1.10 23.11 -2.31
CA THR A 139 0.12 22.03 -2.09
C THR A 139 -0.02 21.72 -0.62
N VAL A 140 1.11 21.56 0.08
CA VAL A 140 1.11 21.26 1.52
C VAL A 140 0.62 22.46 2.32
N ALA A 141 1.02 23.68 1.96
CA ALA A 141 0.51 24.90 2.59
C ALA A 141 -1.02 25.02 2.43
N ASN A 142 -1.55 24.66 1.26
CA ASN A 142 -2.98 24.63 1.02
C ASN A 142 -3.70 23.56 1.85
N LEU A 143 -3.11 22.37 2.01
CA LEU A 143 -3.65 21.33 2.91
C LEU A 143 -3.67 21.81 4.37
N ILE A 144 -2.58 22.42 4.84
CA ILE A 144 -2.51 22.99 6.19
C ILE A 144 -3.58 24.06 6.39
N ARG A 145 -3.74 24.96 5.40
CA ARG A 145 -4.74 26.03 5.45
C ARG A 145 -6.17 25.47 5.46
N ALA A 146 -6.46 24.49 4.61
CA ALA A 146 -7.79 23.87 4.51
C ALA A 146 -8.23 23.21 5.83
N HIS A 147 -7.28 22.67 6.59
CA HIS A 147 -7.55 21.96 7.85
C HIS A 147 -7.12 22.75 9.10
N ARG A 148 -6.88 24.05 8.98
CA ARG A 148 -6.39 24.92 10.06
C ARG A 148 -7.22 24.83 11.33
N LYS A 149 -8.56 24.80 11.22
CA LYS A 149 -9.47 24.71 12.36
C LYS A 149 -9.28 23.42 13.15
N THR A 150 -9.09 22.29 12.46
CA THR A 150 -8.81 20.99 13.08
C THR A 150 -7.51 21.07 13.88
N PHE A 151 -6.42 21.54 13.25
CA PHE A 151 -5.12 21.64 13.91
C PHE A 151 -5.11 22.61 15.09
N GLN A 152 -5.85 23.71 15.02
CA GLN A 152 -5.98 24.64 16.16
C GLN A 152 -6.71 23.99 17.33
N ARG A 153 -7.79 23.24 17.08
CA ARG A 153 -8.60 22.59 18.11
C ARG A 153 -7.86 21.44 18.78
N THR A 154 -7.25 20.56 17.99
CA THR A 154 -6.63 19.33 18.50
C THR A 154 -5.14 19.50 18.77
N ARG A 155 -4.58 20.69 18.49
CA ARG A 155 -3.14 20.95 18.41
C ARG A 155 -2.41 20.05 17.41
N GLY A 156 -3.15 19.34 16.55
CA GLY A 156 -2.72 18.33 15.59
C GLY A 156 -1.72 18.81 14.54
N ARG A 157 -1.26 17.86 13.72
CA ARG A 157 -0.35 18.14 12.60
C ARG A 157 -0.84 17.48 11.32
N LEU A 158 -0.38 18.03 10.20
CA LEU A 158 -0.40 17.35 8.92
C LEU A 158 0.81 16.41 8.86
N ILE A 159 0.56 15.12 8.77
CA ILE A 159 1.58 14.09 8.57
C ILE A 159 1.59 13.74 7.08
N LEU A 160 2.71 13.99 6.41
CA LEU A 160 2.90 13.63 5.01
C LEU A 160 3.78 12.37 4.92
N VAL A 161 3.20 11.28 4.41
CA VAL A 161 3.92 10.00 4.25
C VAL A 161 4.40 9.86 2.81
N VAL A 162 5.72 9.73 2.64
CA VAL A 162 6.42 9.84 1.36
C VAL A 162 7.57 8.86 1.27
N ARG A 163 7.98 8.50 0.05
CA ARG A 163 9.16 7.62 -0.14
C ARG A 163 10.49 8.27 0.25
N HIS A 164 10.60 9.58 0.04
CA HIS A 164 11.84 10.35 0.17
C HIS A 164 11.67 11.52 1.15
N PRO A 165 11.58 11.26 2.48
CA PRO A 165 11.33 12.30 3.48
C PRO A 165 12.42 13.39 3.53
N GLU A 166 13.65 13.05 3.14
CA GLU A 166 14.80 13.96 3.07
C GLU A 166 14.57 15.16 2.14
N LEU A 167 13.72 15.01 1.11
CA LEU A 167 13.39 16.08 0.18
C LEU A 167 12.56 17.21 0.80
N TYR A 168 12.07 17.03 2.03
CA TYR A 168 11.15 17.97 2.70
C TYR A 168 11.77 18.71 3.87
N ARG A 169 13.07 18.50 4.17
CA ARG A 169 13.75 19.13 5.32
C ARG A 169 13.53 20.64 5.37
N TYR A 170 13.73 21.33 4.25
CA TYR A 170 13.52 22.77 4.14
C TYR A 170 12.05 23.20 4.33
N GLN A 171 11.12 22.36 3.91
CA GLN A 171 9.70 22.67 4.05
C GLN A 171 9.24 22.50 5.50
N MET A 172 9.73 21.49 6.20
CA MET A 172 9.44 21.25 7.61
C MET A 172 9.87 22.43 8.49
N THR A 173 11.01 23.08 8.18
CA THR A 173 11.45 24.27 8.94
C THR A 173 10.54 25.48 8.74
N ARG A 174 9.88 25.59 7.58
CA ARG A 174 8.98 26.70 7.23
C ARG A 174 7.52 26.45 7.57
N GLN A 175 7.14 25.21 7.85
CA GLN A 175 5.76 24.79 8.10
C GLN A 175 5.70 23.99 9.41
N PRO A 176 5.56 24.62 10.58
CA PRO A 176 5.66 23.94 11.88
C PRO A 176 4.54 22.93 12.17
N LEU A 177 3.44 22.99 11.40
CA LEU A 177 2.34 22.02 11.47
C LEU A 177 2.57 20.81 10.54
N LEU A 178 3.67 20.79 9.79
CA LEU A 178 4.04 19.67 8.93
C LEU A 178 4.96 18.71 9.67
N GLU A 179 4.59 17.45 9.63
CA GLU A 179 5.43 16.32 9.99
C GLU A 179 5.58 15.43 8.75
N VAL A 180 6.78 14.90 8.51
CA VAL A 180 7.04 14.07 7.32
C VAL A 180 7.57 12.73 7.78
N TRP A 181 6.93 11.66 7.30
CA TRP A 181 7.35 10.28 7.57
C TRP A 181 7.85 9.63 6.28
N GLY A 182 8.93 8.88 6.40
CA GLY A 182 9.37 7.96 5.37
C GLY A 182 8.43 6.77 5.31
N LEU A 183 8.05 6.38 4.09
CA LEU A 183 7.37 5.12 3.85
C LEU A 183 8.44 4.02 3.81
N GLU A 184 8.47 3.19 4.86
CA GLU A 184 9.40 2.06 4.92
C GLU A 184 8.97 0.98 3.92
N LEU A 185 9.91 0.57 3.05
CA LEU A 185 9.70 -0.52 2.11
C LEU A 185 10.33 -1.79 2.65
N PRO A 186 9.56 -2.88 2.80
CA PRO A 186 10.09 -4.14 3.28
C PRO A 186 11.22 -4.64 2.37
N GLY A 187 12.41 -4.80 2.95
CA GLY A 187 13.56 -5.41 2.28
C GLY A 187 14.44 -4.50 1.46
N VAL A 188 14.28 -3.18 1.58
CA VAL A 188 15.26 -2.21 1.13
C VAL A 188 15.93 -1.64 2.39
N GLN A 189 17.16 -2.08 2.69
CA GLN A 189 18.05 -1.45 3.68
C GLN A 189 19.04 -0.55 2.96
#